data_AF-A0A5D0SAH0-F1
#
_entry.id   AF-A0A5D0SAH0-F1
#
_cell.length_a   1.000
_cell.length_b   1.000
_cell.length_c   1.000
_cell.angle_alpha   90.00
_cell.angle_beta   90.00
_cell.angle_gamma   90.00
#
_symmetry.space_group_name_H-M   'P 1'
#
loop_
_entity.id
_entity.type
_entity.pdbx_description
1 polymer ?
#
loop_
_entity_poly.entity_id
_entity_poly.type
_entity_poly.pdbx_seq_one_letter_code
_entity_poly.pdbx_strand_id
1 'polypeptide(L)'
;MTDQDRTKEAVDLLATSEGSGRTAVEAGLMGRIVDRVGYVFAAGIVLAAAILLLEVFLRYFFNRPTIWAHETTIFLCGASFIFGGLYCTCKNSHIRVVLLYDHFSPRVRRIADILISITSAIAAGFFAYASWHMVKRAVITPSGEIRLETTGSAWSPPTPALLKIFVLLVMVLLVVQFLILAFNYARNRQNQ
;
A
#
# COMPACT_ATOMS: atom_id res chain seq x y z
N MET A 1 -39.46 5.64 13.23
CA MET A 1 -37.99 5.48 13.24
C MET A 1 -37.55 5.59 14.68
N THR A 2 -37.22 4.45 15.28
CA THR A 2 -37.01 4.29 16.73
C THR A 2 -35.63 4.83 17.10
N ASP A 3 -35.42 5.25 18.35
CA ASP A 3 -34.14 5.82 18.79
C ASP A 3 -32.93 4.91 18.50
N GLN A 4 -33.16 3.60 18.58
CA GLN A 4 -32.19 2.55 18.27
C GLN A 4 -31.79 2.46 16.79
N ASP A 5 -32.64 2.90 15.85
CA ASP A 5 -32.28 3.00 14.43
C ASP A 5 -31.32 4.16 14.19
N ARG A 6 -31.55 5.32 14.83
CA ARG A 6 -30.65 6.47 14.71
C ARG A 6 -29.26 6.18 15.26
N THR A 7 -29.17 5.41 16.33
CA THR A 7 -27.87 5.01 16.90
C THR A 7 -27.13 4.05 15.98
N LYS A 8 -27.82 3.10 15.36
CA LYS A 8 -27.21 2.18 14.38
C LYS A 8 -26.75 2.93 13.13
N GLU A 9 -27.59 3.82 12.61
CA GLU A 9 -27.29 4.63 11.44
C GLU A 9 -26.13 5.60 11.71
N ALA A 10 -26.08 6.21 12.90
CA ALA A 10 -24.95 7.04 13.34
C ALA A 10 -23.65 6.22 13.49
N VAL A 11 -23.74 4.99 14.02
CA VAL A 11 -22.57 4.09 14.12
C VAL A 11 -22.10 3.65 12.73
N ASP A 12 -23.01 3.38 11.80
CA ASP A 12 -22.69 2.98 10.42
C ASP A 12 -22.10 4.16 9.61
N LEU A 13 -22.62 5.37 9.81
CA LEU A 13 -22.07 6.63 9.29
C LEU A 13 -20.69 6.94 9.88
N LEU A 14 -20.49 6.67 11.17
CA LEU A 14 -19.19 6.83 11.81
C LEU A 14 -18.19 5.81 11.29
N ALA A 15 -18.57 4.54 11.19
CA ALA A 15 -17.72 3.46 10.66
C ALA A 15 -17.33 3.71 9.19
N THR A 16 -18.23 4.25 8.37
CA THR A 16 -17.92 4.66 7.00
C THR A 16 -17.04 5.91 6.94
N SER A 17 -17.16 6.82 7.92
CA SER A 17 -16.31 8.03 8.01
C SER A 17 -14.90 7.76 8.57
N GLU A 18 -14.71 6.74 9.41
CA GLU A 18 -13.40 6.39 9.98
C GLU A 18 -12.40 5.93 8.90
N GLY A 19 -12.91 5.36 7.79
CA GLY A 19 -12.10 5.05 6.61
C GLY A 19 -11.55 6.30 5.89
N SER A 20 -12.13 7.48 6.14
CA SER A 20 -11.65 8.77 5.65
C SER A 20 -10.53 9.33 6.54
N GLY A 21 -9.55 8.49 6.87
CA GLY A 21 -8.33 8.93 7.55
C GLY A 21 -7.71 10.07 6.74
N ARG A 22 -7.82 11.31 7.23
CA ARG A 22 -7.17 12.45 6.59
C ARG A 22 -5.67 12.14 6.57
N THR A 23 -5.00 12.46 5.46
CA THR A 23 -3.56 12.28 5.38
C THR A 23 -2.90 12.92 6.59
N ALA A 24 -1.93 12.22 7.17
CA ALA A 24 -1.19 12.75 8.29
C ALA A 24 -0.66 14.14 7.93
N VAL A 25 -0.95 15.17 8.72
CA VAL A 25 -0.35 16.50 8.51
C VAL A 25 1.19 16.38 8.42
N GLU A 26 1.74 15.43 9.17
CA GLU A 26 3.17 15.10 9.23
C GLU A 26 3.72 14.37 8.00
N ALA A 27 2.88 13.77 7.15
CA ALA A 27 3.32 13.19 5.87
C ALA A 27 3.55 14.25 4.79
N GLY A 28 3.11 15.50 5.02
CA GLY A 28 3.37 16.64 4.15
C GLY A 28 2.88 16.44 2.70
N LEU A 29 3.66 16.95 1.74
CA LEU A 29 3.35 16.89 0.31
C LEU A 29 3.29 15.44 -0.21
N MET A 30 4.17 14.56 0.29
CA MET A 30 4.25 13.16 -0.12
C MET A 30 2.96 12.41 0.19
N GLY A 31 2.41 12.60 1.40
CA GLY A 31 1.12 12.02 1.77
C GLY A 31 -0.02 12.45 0.84
N ARG A 32 -0.04 13.72 0.39
CA ARG A 32 -1.08 14.21 -0.54
C ARG A 32 -0.96 13.61 -1.94
N ILE A 33 0.27 13.37 -2.42
CA ILE A 33 0.49 12.70 -3.71
C ILE A 33 0.04 11.26 -3.62
N VAL A 34 0.47 10.54 -2.58
CA VAL A 34 0.08 9.14 -2.34
C VAL A 34 -1.44 9.01 -2.22
N ASP A 35 -2.11 9.97 -1.58
CA ASP A 35 -3.58 9.94 -1.47
C ASP A 35 -4.29 10.08 -2.83
N ARG A 36 -3.82 10.99 -3.69
CA ARG A 36 -4.35 11.12 -5.06
C ARG A 36 -4.09 9.89 -5.89
N VAL A 37 -2.89 9.32 -5.79
CA VAL A 37 -2.52 8.10 -6.50
C VAL A 37 -3.34 6.91 -5.99
N GLY A 38 -3.78 6.93 -4.73
CA GLY A 38 -4.69 5.92 -4.15
C GLY A 38 -5.98 5.73 -4.93
N TYR A 39 -6.56 6.79 -5.51
CA TYR A 39 -7.75 6.66 -6.36
C TYR A 39 -7.49 5.83 -7.63
N VAL A 40 -6.27 5.86 -8.17
CA VAL A 40 -5.89 5.04 -9.34
C VAL A 40 -5.88 3.56 -8.98
N PHE A 41 -5.31 3.20 -7.83
CA PHE A 41 -5.30 1.81 -7.35
C PHE A 41 -6.69 1.33 -6.92
N ALA A 42 -7.50 2.20 -6.32
CA ALA A 42 -8.90 1.90 -6.02
C ALA A 42 -9.70 1.61 -7.31
N ALA A 43 -9.54 2.43 -8.34
CA ALA A 43 -10.12 2.17 -9.66
C ALA A 43 -9.59 0.86 -10.27
N GLY A 44 -8.31 0.54 -10.05
CA GLY A 44 -7.70 -0.72 -10.47
C GLY A 44 -8.36 -1.96 -9.85
N ILE A 45 -8.74 -1.91 -8.57
CA ILE A 45 -9.49 -3.00 -7.92
C ILE A 45 -10.90 -3.14 -8.50
N VAL A 46 -11.60 -2.03 -8.73
CA VAL A 46 -12.93 -2.06 -9.37
C VAL A 46 -12.83 -2.65 -10.77
N LEU A 47 -11.79 -2.28 -11.53
CA LEU A 47 -11.51 -2.84 -12.85
C LEU A 47 -11.21 -4.35 -12.78
N ALA A 48 -10.42 -4.80 -11.80
CA ALA A 48 -10.15 -6.23 -11.58
C ALA A 48 -11.44 -7.02 -11.32
N ALA A 49 -12.34 -6.47 -10.48
CA ALA A 49 -13.65 -7.08 -10.25
C ALA A 49 -14.50 -7.13 -11.53
N ALA A 50 -14.52 -6.06 -12.33
CA ALA A 50 -15.23 -6.03 -13.60
C ALA A 50 -14.68 -7.07 -14.60
N ILE A 51 -13.37 -7.24 -14.68
CA ILE A 51 -12.71 -8.26 -15.52
C ILE A 51 -13.16 -9.67 -15.09
N LEU A 52 -13.17 -9.96 -13.79
CA LEU A 52 -13.63 -11.25 -13.28
C LEU A 52 -15.11 -11.52 -13.58
N LEU A 53 -15.98 -10.52 -13.42
CA LEU A 53 -17.40 -10.64 -13.76
C LEU A 53 -17.60 -10.90 -15.26
N LEU A 54 -16.86 -10.19 -16.10
CA LEU A 54 -16.87 -10.40 -17.55
C LEU A 54 -16.35 -11.79 -17.93
N GLU A 55 -15.30 -12.28 -17.27
CA GLU A 55 -14.77 -13.64 -17.51
C GLU A 55 -15.78 -14.72 -17.14
N VAL A 56 -16.44 -14.60 -15.98
CA VAL A 56 -17.53 -15.49 -15.56
C VAL A 56 -18.63 -15.49 -16.62
N PHE A 57 -19.05 -14.31 -17.08
CA PHE A 57 -20.08 -14.19 -18.10
C PHE A 57 -19.67 -14.87 -19.43
N LEU A 58 -18.48 -14.59 -19.95
CA LEU A 58 -17.98 -15.21 -21.18
C LEU A 58 -17.83 -16.72 -21.07
N ARG A 59 -17.38 -17.21 -19.90
CA ARG A 59 -17.18 -18.63 -19.67
C ARG A 59 -18.50 -19.40 -19.60
N TYR A 60 -19.49 -18.89 -18.89
CA TYR A 60 -20.75 -19.62 -18.69
C TYR A 60 -21.77 -19.40 -19.82
N PHE A 61 -21.81 -18.22 -20.44
CA PHE A 61 -22.78 -17.91 -21.49
C PHE A 61 -22.24 -18.17 -22.90
N PHE A 62 -20.95 -17.93 -23.15
CA PHE A 62 -20.35 -18.05 -24.47
C PHE A 62 -19.39 -19.23 -24.61
N ASN A 63 -19.10 -19.95 -23.51
CA ASN A 63 -18.14 -21.06 -23.45
C ASN A 63 -16.76 -20.70 -24.05
N ARG A 64 -16.35 -19.43 -23.91
CA ARG A 64 -15.10 -18.87 -24.47
C ARG A 64 -14.30 -18.18 -23.37
N PRO A 65 -13.49 -18.92 -22.59
CA PRO A 65 -12.67 -18.32 -21.54
C PRO A 65 -11.59 -17.41 -22.13
N THR A 66 -11.22 -16.33 -21.43
CA THR A 66 -10.16 -15.43 -21.88
C THR A 66 -8.82 -15.78 -21.25
N ILE A 67 -7.76 -15.80 -22.07
CA ILE A 67 -6.42 -16.21 -21.63
C ILE A 67 -5.72 -15.17 -20.74
N TRP A 68 -6.17 -13.92 -20.77
CA TRP A 68 -5.50 -12.78 -20.13
C TRP A 68 -6.16 -12.35 -18.81
N ALA A 69 -7.46 -12.60 -18.61
CA ALA A 69 -8.21 -12.08 -17.47
C ALA A 69 -7.62 -12.45 -16.11
N HIS A 70 -7.19 -13.71 -15.96
CA HIS A 70 -6.59 -14.21 -14.72
C HIS A 70 -5.32 -13.42 -14.35
N GLU A 71 -4.38 -13.27 -15.28
CA GLU A 71 -3.11 -12.60 -15.05
C GLU A 71 -3.28 -11.10 -14.81
N THR A 72 -4.18 -10.44 -15.57
CA THR A 72 -4.48 -9.02 -15.38
C THR A 72 -5.10 -8.75 -14.02
N THR A 73 -6.00 -9.62 -13.56
CA THR A 73 -6.65 -9.48 -12.25
C THR A 73 -5.62 -9.65 -11.12
N ILE A 74 -4.77 -10.67 -11.19
CA ILE A 74 -3.69 -10.88 -10.21
C ILE A 74 -2.75 -9.68 -10.17
N PHE A 75 -2.37 -9.15 -11.33
CA PHE A 75 -1.51 -7.98 -11.41
C PHE A 75 -2.13 -6.74 -10.76
N LEU A 76 -3.39 -6.41 -11.08
CA LEU A 76 -4.09 -5.26 -10.52
C LEU A 76 -4.29 -5.38 -9.00
N CYS A 77 -4.69 -6.55 -8.52
CA CYS A 77 -4.84 -6.82 -7.09
C CYS A 77 -3.50 -6.76 -6.36
N GLY A 78 -2.46 -7.38 -6.90
CA GLY A 78 -1.12 -7.39 -6.32
C GLY A 78 -0.52 -5.97 -6.23
N ALA A 79 -0.60 -5.20 -7.32
CA ALA A 79 -0.11 -3.82 -7.34
C ALA A 79 -0.87 -2.94 -6.32
N SER A 80 -2.19 -3.10 -6.23
CA SER A 80 -3.01 -2.35 -5.27
C SER A 80 -2.70 -2.73 -3.82
N PHE A 81 -2.46 -4.02 -3.55
CA PHE A 81 -2.07 -4.50 -2.22
C PHE A 81 -0.73 -3.92 -1.77
N ILE A 82 0.28 -3.94 -2.66
CA ILE A 82 1.60 -3.38 -2.38
C ILE A 82 1.49 -1.87 -2.11
N PHE A 83 0.73 -1.14 -2.94
CA PHE A 83 0.51 0.29 -2.74
C PHE A 83 -0.24 0.60 -1.43
N GLY A 84 -1.18 -0.26 -1.03
CA GLY A 84 -1.94 -0.13 0.22
C GLY A 84 -1.03 0.03 1.45
N GLY A 85 0.11 -0.67 1.51
CA GLY A 85 1.09 -0.52 2.59
C GLY A 85 1.69 0.89 2.69
N LEU A 86 2.03 1.49 1.54
CA LEU A 86 2.50 2.88 1.47
C LEU A 86 1.39 3.87 1.86
N TYR A 87 0.18 3.64 1.35
CA TYR A 87 -0.99 4.46 1.64
C TYR A 87 -1.31 4.52 3.14
N CYS A 88 -1.34 3.37 3.82
CA CYS A 88 -1.58 3.28 5.26
C CYS A 88 -0.50 3.98 6.08
N THR A 89 0.76 3.88 5.64
CA THR A 89 1.89 4.55 6.29
C THR A 89 1.78 6.07 6.17
N CYS A 90 1.42 6.61 4.99
CA CYS A 90 1.19 8.03 4.78
C CYS A 90 0.00 8.60 5.59
N LYS A 91 -0.98 7.76 5.93
CA LYS A 91 -2.10 8.15 6.80
C LYS A 91 -1.77 8.10 8.29
N ASN A 92 -0.52 7.85 8.67
CA ASN A 92 -0.12 7.67 10.07
C ASN A 92 -0.90 6.55 10.79
N SER A 93 -1.48 5.63 10.01
CA SER A 93 -2.20 4.44 10.48
C SER A 93 -1.26 3.26 10.71
N HIS A 94 0.06 3.48 10.61
CA HIS A 94 1.04 2.49 11.06
C HIS A 94 0.77 2.20 12.53
N ILE A 95 0.53 0.93 12.86
CA ILE A 95 -0.04 0.48 14.13
C ILE A 95 0.72 1.13 15.31
N ARG A 96 0.07 2.10 15.95
CA ARG A 96 0.49 2.67 17.23
C ARG A 96 -0.41 2.06 18.29
N VAL A 97 0.17 1.43 19.30
CA VAL A 97 -0.59 0.85 20.41
C VAL A 97 -1.08 2.00 21.29
N VAL A 98 -2.18 2.64 20.90
CA VAL A 98 -2.73 3.86 21.53
C VAL A 98 -2.87 3.68 23.04
N LEU A 99 -3.27 2.49 23.50
CA LEU A 99 -3.41 2.14 24.92
C LEU A 99 -2.11 2.27 25.72
N LEU A 100 -0.95 2.01 25.10
CA LEU A 100 0.35 2.13 25.76
C LEU A 100 0.82 3.60 25.81
N TYR A 101 0.36 4.44 24.88
CA TYR A 101 0.70 5.86 24.82
C TYR A 101 -0.03 6.71 25.87
N ASP A 102 -1.19 6.28 26.34
CA ASP A 102 -1.98 7.02 27.34
C ASP A 102 -1.30 7.07 28.72
N HIS A 103 -0.35 6.15 28.97
CA HIS A 103 0.45 6.15 30.20
C HIS A 103 1.76 6.94 30.11
N PHE A 104 2.14 7.40 28.90
CA PHE A 104 3.42 8.07 28.69
C PHE A 104 3.31 9.60 28.71
N SER A 105 4.27 10.24 29.37
CA SER A 105 4.42 11.70 29.29
C SER A 105 4.69 12.14 27.83
N PRO A 106 4.30 13.37 27.45
CA PRO A 106 4.44 13.87 26.07
C PRO A 106 5.86 13.75 25.48
N ARG A 107 6.89 13.80 26.32
CA ARG A 107 8.29 13.65 25.92
C ARG A 107 8.64 12.21 25.57
N VAL A 108 8.17 11.23 26.35
CA VAL A 108 8.41 9.80 26.13
C VAL A 108 7.67 9.32 24.89
N ARG A 109 6.42 9.76 24.71
CA ARG A 109 5.62 9.50 23.49
C ARG A 109 6.37 9.91 22.22
N ARG A 110 6.96 11.11 22.22
CA ARG A 110 7.73 11.61 21.07
C ARG A 110 8.98 10.78 20.79
N ILE A 111 9.74 10.41 21.82
CA ILE A 111 10.93 9.57 21.65
C ILE A 111 10.53 8.21 21.07
N ALA A 112 9.42 7.63 21.57
CA ALA A 112 8.88 6.39 21.04
C ALA A 112 8.49 6.54 19.55
N ASP A 113 7.80 7.61 19.16
CA ASP A 113 7.42 7.86 17.75
C ASP A 113 8.65 7.99 16.82
N ILE A 114 9.70 8.66 17.28
CA ILE A 114 10.97 8.78 16.55
C ILE A 114 11.63 7.40 16.42
N LEU A 115 11.74 6.66 17.52
CA LEU A 115 12.35 5.32 17.52
C LEU A 115 11.60 4.35 16.61
N ILE A 116 10.28 4.30 16.71
CA ILE A 116 9.43 3.46 15.85
C ILE A 116 9.63 3.85 14.38
N SER A 117 9.67 5.14 14.07
CA SER A 117 9.88 5.62 12.69
C SER A 117 11.25 5.21 12.15
N ILE A 118 12.31 5.35 12.95
CA ILE A 118 13.67 4.96 12.56
C ILE A 118 13.79 3.44 12.41
N THR A 119 13.30 2.66 13.37
CA THR A 119 13.31 1.20 13.29
C THR A 119 12.53 0.71 12.07
N SER A 120 11.38 1.33 11.78
CA SER A 120 10.59 1.03 10.58
C SER A 120 11.31 1.42 9.30
N ALA A 121 12.03 2.54 9.27
CA ALA A 121 12.88 2.94 8.14
C ALA A 121 14.00 1.91 7.88
N ILE A 122 14.66 1.42 8.93
CA ILE A 122 15.71 0.40 8.82
C ILE A 122 15.13 -0.92 8.30
N ALA A 123 14.00 -1.37 8.85
CA ALA A 123 13.32 -2.57 8.39
C ALA A 123 12.89 -2.45 6.92
N ALA A 124 12.28 -1.32 6.53
CA ALA A 124 11.92 -1.04 5.15
C ALA A 124 13.16 -1.00 4.23
N GLY A 125 14.30 -0.48 4.72
CA GLY A 125 15.57 -0.47 4.00
C GLY A 125 16.12 -1.87 3.75
N PHE A 126 16.02 -2.75 4.75
CA PHE A 126 16.38 -4.16 4.59
C PHE A 126 15.49 -4.85 3.54
N PHE A 127 14.17 -4.62 3.58
CA PHE A 127 13.26 -5.16 2.56
C PHE A 127 13.48 -4.55 1.17
N ALA A 128 13.85 -3.27 1.07
CA ALA A 128 14.25 -2.64 -0.17
C ALA A 128 15.51 -3.31 -0.76
N TYR A 129 16.49 -3.64 0.08
CA TYR A 129 17.69 -4.38 -0.34
C TYR A 129 17.35 -5.80 -0.81
N ALA A 130 16.51 -6.54 -0.09
CA ALA A 130 16.04 -7.84 -0.54
C ALA A 130 15.28 -7.75 -1.87
N SER A 131 14.39 -6.75 -2.00
CA SER A 131 13.64 -6.49 -3.23
C SER A 131 14.55 -6.15 -4.41
N TRP A 132 15.63 -5.41 -4.18
CA TRP A 132 16.64 -5.13 -5.21
C TRP A 132 17.25 -6.40 -5.79
N HIS A 133 17.57 -7.38 -4.94
CA HIS A 133 18.04 -8.69 -5.42
C HIS A 133 16.96 -9.46 -6.17
N MET A 134 15.70 -9.36 -5.75
CA MET A 134 14.58 -9.96 -6.50
C MET A 134 14.42 -9.33 -7.89
N VAL A 135 14.52 -8.01 -8.00
CA VAL A 135 14.41 -7.29 -9.28
C VAL A 135 15.56 -7.64 -10.20
N LYS A 136 16.81 -7.66 -9.70
CA LYS A 136 17.97 -8.06 -10.50
C LYS A 136 17.78 -9.45 -11.09
N ARG A 137 17.34 -10.42 -10.30
CA ARG A 137 17.07 -11.79 -10.79
C ARG A 137 15.91 -11.83 -11.79
N ALA A 138 14.94 -10.94 -11.63
CA ALA A 138 13.74 -10.91 -12.47
C ALA A 138 13.87 -10.14 -13.78
N VAL A 139 14.87 -9.28 -13.89
CA VAL A 139 15.11 -8.43 -15.07
C VAL A 139 16.39 -8.82 -15.80
N ILE A 140 17.38 -9.35 -15.08
CA ILE A 140 18.71 -9.67 -15.62
C ILE A 140 18.92 -11.18 -15.53
N THR A 141 19.10 -11.80 -16.70
CA THR A 141 19.45 -13.22 -16.82
C THR A 141 20.89 -13.45 -16.33
N PRO A 142 21.28 -14.63 -15.84
CA PRO A 142 22.69 -14.92 -15.48
C PRO A 142 23.71 -14.65 -16.61
N SER A 143 23.27 -14.60 -17.87
CA SER A 143 24.06 -14.22 -19.06
C SER A 143 24.25 -12.70 -19.24
N GLY A 144 23.61 -11.86 -18.42
CA GLY A 144 23.68 -10.40 -18.51
C GLY A 144 22.62 -9.75 -19.42
N GLU A 145 21.76 -10.54 -20.06
CA GLU A 145 20.68 -10.02 -20.91
C GLU A 145 19.49 -9.49 -20.10
N ILE A 146 18.94 -8.35 -20.53
CA ILE A 146 17.71 -7.78 -19.99
C ILE A 146 16.54 -8.62 -20.51
N ARG A 147 15.99 -9.48 -19.67
CA ARG A 147 14.79 -10.27 -19.95
C ARG A 147 13.87 -10.26 -18.74
N LEU A 148 12.67 -9.74 -18.94
CA LEU A 148 11.64 -9.74 -17.91
C LEU A 148 11.13 -11.15 -17.68
N GLU A 149 11.13 -11.61 -16.44
CA GLU A 149 10.44 -12.83 -16.03
C GLU A 149 8.96 -12.77 -16.40
N THR A 150 8.51 -13.80 -17.12
CA THR A 150 7.11 -14.01 -17.47
C THR A 150 6.47 -15.05 -16.55
N THR A 151 5.14 -15.12 -16.57
CA THR A 151 4.36 -16.05 -15.74
C THR A 151 4.49 -17.51 -16.15
N GLY A 152 4.94 -17.77 -17.38
CA GLY A 152 4.92 -19.12 -17.98
C GLY A 152 3.50 -19.64 -18.28
N SER A 153 2.47 -18.79 -18.18
CA SER A 153 1.07 -19.15 -18.47
C SER A 153 0.73 -18.99 -19.96
N ALA A 154 -0.48 -19.38 -20.37
CA ALA A 154 -0.90 -19.35 -21.77
C ALA A 154 -0.76 -17.97 -22.46
N TRP A 155 -0.90 -16.89 -21.68
CA TRP A 155 -0.71 -15.52 -22.16
C TRP A 155 0.72 -14.99 -21.93
N SER A 156 1.46 -15.57 -20.97
CA SER A 156 2.87 -15.28 -20.65
C SER A 156 3.25 -13.78 -20.56
N PRO A 157 2.47 -12.90 -19.91
CA PRO A 157 2.86 -11.52 -19.75
C PRO A 157 4.03 -11.38 -18.75
N PRO A 158 4.83 -10.30 -18.83
CA PRO A 158 5.89 -10.00 -17.85
C PRO A 158 5.35 -9.42 -16.53
N THR A 159 4.17 -9.86 -16.06
CA THR A 159 3.54 -9.34 -14.83
C THR A 159 4.36 -9.56 -13.55
N PRO A 160 5.09 -10.69 -13.35
CA PRO A 160 5.86 -10.91 -12.12
C PRO A 160 7.07 -9.98 -12.04
N ALA A 161 7.76 -9.74 -13.16
CA ALA A 161 8.87 -8.80 -13.21
C ALA A 161 8.41 -7.37 -12.90
N LEU A 162 7.29 -6.94 -13.52
CA LEU A 162 6.70 -5.61 -13.26
C LEU A 162 6.28 -5.45 -11.79
N LEU A 163 5.67 -6.47 -11.18
CA LEU A 163 5.32 -6.43 -9.75
C LEU A 163 6.56 -6.33 -8.86
N LYS A 164 7.62 -7.08 -9.14
CA LYS A 164 8.88 -7.00 -8.35
C LYS A 164 9.51 -5.62 -8.44
N ILE A 165 9.53 -5.00 -9.62
CA ILE A 165 10.00 -3.62 -9.81
C ILE A 165 9.12 -2.65 -8.99
N PHE A 166 7.81 -2.85 -9.01
CA PHE A 166 6.87 -2.02 -8.24
C PHE A 166 7.05 -2.19 -6.73
N VAL A 167 7.30 -3.41 -6.23
CA VAL A 167 7.65 -3.65 -4.82
C VAL A 167 8.90 -2.85 -4.44
N LEU A 168 9.96 -2.91 -5.24
CA LEU A 168 11.19 -2.17 -4.97
C LEU A 168 10.91 -0.67 -4.87
N LEU A 169 10.17 -0.12 -5.83
CA LEU A 169 9.78 1.29 -5.84
C LEU A 169 9.06 1.66 -4.53
N VAL A 170 8.04 0.87 -4.15
CA VAL A 170 7.25 1.12 -2.94
C VAL A 170 8.09 0.99 -1.67
N MET A 171 9.00 0.02 -1.59
CA MET A 171 9.90 -0.12 -0.44
C MET A 171 10.84 1.09 -0.30
N VAL A 172 11.38 1.61 -1.40
CA VAL A 172 12.18 2.85 -1.38
C VAL A 172 11.34 4.03 -0.92
N LEU A 173 10.10 4.17 -1.42
CA LEU A 173 9.19 5.23 -0.98
C LEU A 173 8.81 5.11 0.51
N LEU A 174 8.64 3.90 1.03
CA LEU A 174 8.39 3.67 2.46
C LEU A 174 9.57 4.11 3.32
N VAL A 175 10.80 3.80 2.92
CA VAL A 175 12.00 4.29 3.63
C VAL A 175 12.01 5.81 3.69
N VAL A 176 11.78 6.47 2.56
CA VAL A 176 11.72 7.94 2.49
C VAL A 176 10.60 8.48 3.39
N GLN A 177 9.40 7.88 3.35
CA GLN A 177 8.27 8.29 4.17
C GLN A 177 8.57 8.17 5.66
N PHE A 178 9.17 7.07 6.12
CA PHE A 178 9.54 6.89 7.53
C PHE A 178 10.64 7.86 7.99
N LEU A 179 11.61 8.17 7.11
CA LEU A 179 12.62 9.19 7.41
C LEU A 179 12.01 10.59 7.53
N ILE A 180 11.04 10.93 6.68
CA ILE A 180 10.29 12.20 6.77
C ILE A 180 9.53 12.29 8.09
N LEU A 181 8.84 11.22 8.50
CA LEU A 181 8.16 11.16 9.79
C LEU A 181 9.14 11.35 10.94
N ALA A 182 10.25 10.60 10.97
CA ALA A 182 11.27 10.71 11.99
C ALA A 182 11.83 12.14 12.10
N PHE A 183 12.11 12.78 10.96
CA PHE A 183 12.60 14.15 10.92
C PHE A 183 11.56 15.16 11.41
N ASN A 184 10.29 15.01 11.03
CA ASN A 184 9.22 15.90 11.45
C ASN A 184 8.94 15.78 12.96
N TYR A 185 8.97 14.56 13.51
CA TYR A 185 8.87 14.36 14.96
C TYR A 185 10.05 14.99 15.72
N ALA A 186 11.27 14.95 15.15
CA ALA A 186 12.44 15.59 15.73
C ALA A 186 12.40 17.13 15.67
N ARG A 187 11.88 17.70 14.57
CA ARG A 187 11.81 19.15 14.31
C ARG A 187 10.73 19.86 15.13
N ASN A 188 9.64 19.20 15.53
CA ASN A 188 8.57 19.76 16.37
C ASN A 188 9.00 20.05 17.84
N ARG A 189 10.25 20.44 18.07
CA ARG A 189 10.85 20.82 19.36
C ARG A 189 10.47 22.24 19.84
N GLN A 190 9.84 23.07 19.00
CA GLN A 190 9.70 24.53 19.26
C GLN A 190 8.26 25.08 19.36
N ASN A 191 7.20 24.35 18.99
CA ASN A 191 5.84 24.92 18.87
C ASN A 191 4.75 24.21 19.72
N GLN A 192 5.13 23.44 20.74
CA GLN A 192 4.23 22.96 21.80
C GLN A 192 4.92 23.13 23.14
#